data_AF-A0A9N9X9X5-F1
#
_entry.id   AF-A0A9N9X9X5-F1
#
_cell.length_a   1.000
_cell.length_b   1.000
_cell.length_c   1.000
_cell.angle_alpha   90.00
_cell.angle_beta   90.00
_cell.angle_gamma   90.00
#
_symmetry.space_group_name_H-M   'P 1'
#
loop_
_entity.id
_entity.type
_entity.pdbx_description
1 polymer ?
#
loop_
_entity_poly.entity_id
_entity_poly.type
_entity_poly.pdbx_seq_one_letter_code
_entity_poly.pdbx_strand_id
1 'polypeptide(L)'
;MRVSCTAEATAFESFECSNSSHTYDVTFAEERWDFEFPATMEHLYRHSCFDDRKFDLFIPRVWVVLKRYATFLGVNPSPNTANADVQDTQQSLPVTVFECLNRAFGVTFECFASPLNCYFRQYCSAFADCDSYFGSRGSFLKLKAVSGSFEANPPYCEELMEASVDHMERLLSDSPEPLSFIVLMPDYREPTPVALQRLETSQFKRRQVIVPAYEHEFRHGFQHVLSKSEMNVRSVHATVIVWLQNSAGHQRWEPSEDRVQALLEAFRPGRERERDRQELLSPTRQGSTSDSKDVVVH
;
A
#
# COMPACT_ATOMS: atom_id res chain seq x y z
N MET A 1 13.47 -27.08 -2.78
CA MET A 1 12.46 -28.07 -2.36
C MET A 1 11.53 -28.24 -3.56
N ARG A 2 11.59 -29.37 -4.29
CA ARG A 2 10.73 -29.58 -5.47
C ARG A 2 9.31 -29.84 -4.96
N VAL A 3 8.39 -28.91 -5.20
CA VAL A 3 6.95 -29.18 -5.06
C VAL A 3 6.51 -29.74 -6.41
N SER A 4 6.55 -31.06 -6.56
CA SER A 4 5.90 -31.75 -7.67
C SER A 4 4.44 -31.94 -7.30
N CYS A 5 3.58 -31.00 -7.70
CA CYS A 5 2.14 -31.15 -7.60
C CYS A 5 1.65 -31.87 -8.86
N THR A 6 1.52 -33.20 -8.81
CA THR A 6 0.78 -33.96 -9.83
C THR A 6 -0.70 -33.88 -9.50
N ALA A 7 -1.35 -32.80 -9.93
CA ALA A 7 -2.80 -32.68 -9.88
C ALA A 7 -3.38 -33.23 -11.20
N GLU A 8 -4.02 -34.40 -11.14
CA GLU A 8 -4.92 -34.85 -12.20
C GLU A 8 -6.16 -33.95 -12.20
N ALA A 9 -6.09 -32.88 -12.97
CA ALA A 9 -7.24 -32.16 -13.50
C ALA A 9 -6.93 -31.92 -14.98
N THR A 10 -7.81 -32.39 -15.86
CA THR A 10 -7.67 -32.43 -17.33
C THR A 10 -7.61 -31.05 -18.03
N ALA A 11 -6.97 -30.05 -17.42
CA ALA A 11 -6.74 -28.71 -17.96
C ALA A 11 -5.38 -28.09 -17.59
N PHE A 12 -4.54 -28.75 -16.76
CA PHE A 12 -3.18 -28.28 -16.48
C PHE A 12 -2.19 -28.98 -17.41
N GLU A 13 -1.67 -28.25 -18.41
CA GLU A 13 -0.79 -28.83 -19.44
C GLU A 13 0.67 -28.96 -18.99
N SER A 14 1.21 -28.00 -18.22
CA SER A 14 2.55 -28.12 -17.63
C SER A 14 2.83 -27.02 -16.59
N PHE A 15 3.68 -27.36 -15.62
CA PHE A 15 4.28 -26.42 -14.67
C PHE A 15 5.79 -26.64 -14.67
N GLU A 16 6.54 -25.65 -15.14
CA GLU A 16 8.01 -25.68 -15.10
C GLU A 16 8.54 -24.55 -14.22
N CYS A 17 9.19 -24.94 -13.13
CA CYS A 17 9.94 -24.04 -12.27
C CYS A 17 11.37 -23.97 -12.80
N SER A 18 11.75 -22.84 -13.42
CA SER A 18 13.15 -22.60 -13.79
C SER A 18 13.92 -22.17 -12.53
N ASN A 19 14.82 -23.04 -12.08
CA ASN A 19 15.55 -22.88 -10.80
C ASN A 19 16.61 -21.76 -10.84
N SER A 20 16.74 -21.02 -11.94
CA SER A 20 17.84 -20.08 -12.19
C SER A 20 17.55 -18.61 -11.85
N SER A 21 16.29 -18.20 -11.60
CA SER A 21 15.95 -16.77 -11.50
C SER A 21 14.83 -16.36 -10.52
N HIS A 22 14.30 -17.26 -9.67
CA HIS A 22 13.09 -16.98 -8.87
C HIS A 22 11.83 -16.62 -9.69
N THR A 23 11.88 -16.83 -11.00
CA THR A 23 10.76 -16.69 -11.94
C THR A 23 10.06 -18.04 -12.10
N TYR A 24 8.74 -18.03 -12.01
CA TYR A 24 7.86 -19.17 -12.15
C TYR A 24 7.02 -18.99 -13.40
N ASP A 25 7.05 -19.98 -14.28
CA ASP A 25 6.27 -19.95 -15.52
C ASP A 25 5.03 -20.81 -15.30
N VAL A 26 3.86 -20.18 -15.32
CA VAL A 26 2.57 -20.89 -15.24
C VAL A 26 1.93 -20.87 -16.61
N THR A 27 1.74 -22.05 -17.19
CA THR A 27 0.99 -22.24 -18.44
C THR A 27 -0.35 -22.88 -18.11
N PHE A 28 -1.44 -22.23 -18.51
CA PHE A 28 -2.78 -22.78 -18.41
C PHE A 28 -3.51 -22.55 -19.73
N ALA A 29 -3.96 -23.63 -20.38
CA ALA A 29 -4.64 -23.60 -21.69
C ALA A 29 -3.86 -22.76 -22.74
N GLU A 30 -2.61 -23.15 -23.03
CA GLU A 30 -1.70 -22.48 -23.98
C GLU A 30 -1.27 -21.03 -23.63
N GLU A 31 -1.82 -20.41 -22.58
CA GLU A 31 -1.42 -19.07 -22.14
C GLU A 31 -0.27 -19.13 -21.14
N ARG A 32 0.91 -18.70 -21.57
CA ARG A 32 2.12 -18.60 -20.73
C ARG A 32 2.16 -17.28 -19.96
N TRP A 33 2.44 -17.36 -18.67
CA TRP A 33 2.74 -16.21 -17.84
C TRP A 33 4.01 -16.43 -17.04
N ASP A 34 4.99 -15.55 -17.25
CA ASP A 34 6.22 -15.50 -16.46
C ASP A 34 5.96 -14.58 -15.25
N PHE A 35 5.96 -15.15 -14.05
CA PHE A 35 5.77 -14.40 -12.81
C PHE A 35 6.97 -14.57 -11.90
N GLU A 36 7.51 -13.47 -11.37
CA GLU A 36 8.36 -13.56 -10.19
C GLU A 36 7.45 -13.80 -9.00
N PHE A 37 7.39 -15.05 -8.52
CA PHE A 37 6.43 -15.45 -7.50
C PHE A 37 6.78 -14.71 -6.21
N PRO A 38 5.95 -13.76 -5.74
CA PRO A 38 6.29 -13.06 -4.52
C PRO A 38 6.21 -14.11 -3.42
N ALA A 39 7.31 -14.36 -2.71
CA ALA A 39 7.29 -15.16 -1.48
C ALA A 39 6.16 -14.69 -0.52
N THR A 40 5.74 -13.43 -0.67
CA THR A 40 4.54 -12.81 -0.11
C THR A 40 3.25 -13.60 -0.37
N MET A 41 2.96 -14.05 -1.59
CA MET A 41 1.70 -14.77 -1.89
C MET A 41 1.64 -16.14 -1.21
N GLU A 42 2.75 -16.86 -1.16
CA GLU A 42 2.82 -18.13 -0.41
C GLU A 42 2.63 -17.89 1.09
N HIS A 43 3.23 -16.82 1.61
CA HIS A 43 3.06 -16.42 3.00
C HIS A 43 1.60 -16.08 3.32
N LEU A 44 0.97 -15.24 2.51
CA LEU A 44 -0.45 -14.89 2.64
C LEU A 44 -1.34 -16.12 2.59
N TYR A 45 -1.08 -17.04 1.65
CA TYR A 45 -1.84 -18.28 1.50
C TYR A 45 -1.70 -19.18 2.71
N ARG A 46 -0.47 -19.40 3.21
CA ARG A 46 -0.20 -20.20 4.42
C ARG A 46 -0.97 -19.68 5.64
N HIS A 47 -1.16 -18.38 5.75
CA HIS A 47 -1.84 -17.75 6.88
C HIS A 47 -3.36 -17.69 6.75
N SER A 48 -3.89 -17.70 5.53
CA SER A 48 -5.30 -17.35 5.27
C SER A 48 -6.11 -18.49 4.66
N CYS A 49 -5.46 -19.42 3.97
CA CYS A 49 -6.08 -20.59 3.39
C CYS A 49 -6.23 -21.72 4.42
N PHE A 50 -7.46 -22.07 4.77
CA PHE A 50 -7.74 -23.12 5.75
C PHE A 50 -8.14 -24.46 5.12
N ASP A 51 -8.59 -24.45 3.87
CA ASP A 51 -9.16 -25.60 3.16
C ASP A 51 -8.14 -26.36 2.29
N ASP A 52 -6.95 -25.80 2.06
CA ASP A 52 -5.88 -26.40 1.25
C ASP A 52 -4.53 -26.41 1.99
N ARG A 53 -4.43 -27.24 3.04
CA ARG A 53 -3.22 -27.35 3.87
C ARG A 53 -2.01 -27.94 3.13
N LYS A 54 -2.25 -28.67 2.04
CA LYS A 54 -1.19 -29.33 1.25
C LYS A 54 -0.68 -28.47 0.10
N PHE A 55 -1.31 -27.31 -0.15
CA PHE A 55 -1.00 -26.43 -1.26
C PHE A 55 -1.31 -27.06 -2.63
N ASP A 56 -2.27 -27.98 -2.68
CA ASP A 56 -2.68 -28.67 -3.91
C ASP A 56 -3.41 -27.70 -4.87
N LEU A 57 -4.08 -26.68 -4.33
CA LEU A 57 -4.83 -25.66 -5.09
C LEU A 57 -4.11 -24.31 -5.15
N PHE A 58 -2.92 -24.21 -4.56
CA PHE A 58 -2.20 -22.95 -4.45
C PHE A 58 -1.91 -22.31 -5.81
N ILE A 59 -1.30 -23.06 -6.73
CA ILE A 59 -0.96 -22.56 -8.07
C ILE A 59 -2.21 -22.19 -8.88
N PRO A 60 -3.26 -23.04 -8.97
CA PRO A 60 -4.52 -22.65 -9.61
C PRO A 60 -5.13 -21.36 -9.04
N ARG A 61 -5.11 -21.17 -7.71
CA ARG A 61 -5.66 -19.97 -7.06
C ARG A 61 -4.84 -18.72 -7.33
N VAL A 62 -3.50 -18.84 -7.34
CA VAL A 62 -2.61 -17.76 -7.76
C VAL A 62 -2.91 -17.34 -9.19
N TRP A 63 -3.06 -18.32 -10.10
CA TRP A 63 -3.42 -18.05 -11.49
C TRP A 63 -4.75 -17.30 -11.61
N VAL A 64 -5.78 -17.72 -10.87
CA VAL A 64 -7.09 -17.03 -10.84
C VAL A 64 -6.96 -15.59 -10.37
N VAL A 65 -6.18 -15.32 -9.31
CA VAL A 65 -5.94 -13.95 -8.84
C VAL A 65 -5.27 -13.12 -9.93
N LEU A 66 -4.19 -13.62 -10.51
CA LEU A 66 -3.43 -12.89 -11.53
C LEU A 66 -4.28 -12.60 -12.77
N LYS A 67 -5.07 -13.58 -13.22
CA LYS A 67 -6.03 -13.39 -14.32
C LYS A 67 -7.12 -12.41 -13.98
N ARG A 68 -7.69 -12.49 -12.78
CA ARG A 68 -8.72 -11.56 -12.31
C ARG A 68 -8.22 -10.11 -12.36
N TYR A 69 -7.05 -9.85 -11.77
CA TYR A 69 -6.48 -8.50 -11.77
C TYR A 69 -6.00 -8.08 -13.16
N ALA A 70 -5.46 -8.99 -13.98
CA ALA A 70 -5.09 -8.66 -15.36
C ALA A 70 -6.31 -8.24 -16.21
N THR A 71 -7.44 -8.93 -16.06
CA THR A 71 -8.71 -8.56 -16.70
C THR A 71 -9.27 -7.26 -16.13
N PHE A 72 -9.27 -7.09 -14.81
CA PHE A 72 -9.74 -5.86 -14.17
C PHE A 72 -8.93 -4.64 -14.62
N LEU A 73 -7.61 -4.81 -14.77
CA LEU A 73 -6.71 -3.71 -15.13
C LEU A 73 -6.60 -3.48 -16.66
N GLY A 74 -7.22 -4.32 -17.48
CA GLY A 74 -7.14 -4.22 -18.94
C GLY A 74 -5.74 -4.46 -19.52
N VAL A 75 -4.88 -5.18 -18.81
CA VAL A 75 -3.46 -5.41 -19.16
C VAL A 75 -3.20 -6.73 -19.88
N ASN A 76 -4.27 -7.48 -20.17
CA ASN A 76 -4.21 -8.74 -20.91
C ASN A 76 -4.66 -8.48 -22.36
N PRO A 77 -3.87 -8.80 -23.40
CA PRO A 77 -2.61 -9.58 -23.38
C PRO A 77 -1.31 -8.77 -23.27
N SER A 78 -1.34 -7.44 -23.14
CA SER A 78 -0.11 -6.65 -22.97
C SER A 78 -0.25 -5.54 -21.93
N PRO A 79 0.73 -5.36 -21.02
CA PRO A 79 0.73 -4.25 -20.08
C PRO A 79 0.80 -2.87 -20.78
N ASN A 80 1.25 -2.81 -22.04
CA ASN A 80 1.26 -1.59 -22.84
C ASN A 80 -0.13 -1.11 -23.28
N THR A 81 -1.19 -1.91 -23.09
CA THR A 81 -2.57 -1.50 -23.38
C THR A 81 -3.32 -0.98 -22.15
N ALA A 82 -2.68 -0.94 -20.98
CA ALA A 82 -3.27 -0.44 -19.76
C ALA A 82 -3.52 1.06 -19.86
N ASN A 83 -4.75 1.52 -19.60
CA ASN A 83 -5.01 2.95 -19.41
C ASN A 83 -4.27 3.42 -18.15
N ALA A 84 -3.64 4.61 -18.20
CA ALA A 84 -2.90 5.20 -17.08
C ALA A 84 -3.77 5.28 -15.80
N ASP A 85 -5.04 5.65 -15.95
CA ASP A 85 -6.02 5.75 -14.86
C ASP A 85 -6.18 4.45 -14.05
N VAL A 86 -5.95 3.31 -14.71
CA VAL A 86 -6.14 1.99 -14.12
C VAL A 86 -4.93 1.57 -13.26
N GLN A 87 -3.74 2.13 -13.54
CA GLN A 87 -2.53 1.90 -12.76
C GLN A 87 -2.64 2.52 -11.36
N ASP A 88 -3.31 3.66 -11.26
CA ASP A 88 -3.51 4.39 -10.01
C ASP A 88 -4.42 3.61 -9.05
N THR A 89 -5.31 2.77 -9.57
CA THR A 89 -6.22 1.93 -8.74
C THR A 89 -5.49 0.87 -7.90
N GLN A 90 -4.21 0.61 -8.17
CA GLN A 90 -3.40 -0.37 -7.46
C GLN A 90 -2.17 0.24 -6.78
N GLN A 91 -1.98 1.56 -6.85
CA GLN A 91 -0.87 2.22 -6.17
C GLN A 91 -0.92 1.97 -4.66
N SER A 92 0.25 1.79 -4.06
CA SER A 92 0.41 1.48 -2.64
C SER A 92 1.36 2.48 -1.99
N LEU A 93 1.26 2.67 -0.67
CA LEU A 93 2.17 3.59 0.03
C LEU A 93 3.59 3.02 0.10
N PRO A 94 4.63 3.87 0.20
CA PRO A 94 5.97 3.40 0.47
C PRO A 94 6.04 2.55 1.75
N VAL A 95 6.93 1.57 1.75
CA VAL A 95 7.17 0.68 2.91
C VAL A 95 7.44 1.50 4.19
N THR A 96 8.23 2.58 4.06
CA THR A 96 8.54 3.48 5.18
C THR A 96 7.30 4.16 5.76
N VAL A 97 6.33 4.49 4.92
CA VAL A 97 5.05 5.08 5.34
C VAL A 97 4.24 4.04 6.12
N PHE A 98 4.10 2.82 5.61
CA PHE A 98 3.40 1.76 6.34
C PHE A 98 4.06 1.40 7.68
N GLU A 99 5.39 1.32 7.72
CA GLU A 99 6.14 1.11 8.97
C GLU A 99 5.86 2.22 10.00
N CYS A 100 5.80 3.48 9.54
CA CYS A 100 5.46 4.61 10.38
C CYS A 100 4.00 4.56 10.84
N LEU A 101 3.06 4.27 9.94
CA LEU A 101 1.63 4.11 10.27
C LEU A 101 1.41 3.03 11.33
N ASN A 102 2.09 1.89 11.20
CA ASN A 102 2.02 0.81 12.18
C ASN A 102 2.61 1.26 13.53
N ARG A 103 3.82 1.82 13.53
CA ARG A 103 4.52 2.21 14.77
C ARG A 103 3.85 3.38 15.50
N ALA A 104 3.48 4.44 14.79
CA ALA A 104 2.99 5.68 15.37
C ALA A 104 1.48 5.68 15.62
N PHE A 105 0.71 4.99 14.78
CA PHE A 105 -0.75 5.02 14.79
C PHE A 105 -1.39 3.63 14.95
N GLY A 106 -0.60 2.58 15.16
CA GLY A 106 -1.11 1.22 15.35
C GLY A 106 -1.84 0.64 14.15
N VAL A 107 -1.65 1.20 12.95
CA VAL A 107 -2.30 0.71 11.73
C VAL A 107 -1.88 -0.73 11.47
N THR A 108 -2.86 -1.61 11.25
CA THR A 108 -2.59 -3.03 10.96
C THR A 108 -3.45 -3.57 9.81
N PHE A 109 -4.15 -2.69 9.10
CA PHE A 109 -5.16 -3.08 8.12
C PHE A 109 -5.26 -2.03 7.01
N GLU A 110 -5.26 -2.47 5.75
CA GLU A 110 -5.53 -1.65 4.57
C GLU A 110 -7.00 -1.79 4.15
N CYS A 111 -7.73 -0.68 4.08
CA CYS A 111 -9.12 -0.66 3.64
C CYS A 111 -9.26 -0.92 2.12
N PHE A 112 -8.23 -0.65 1.34
CA PHE A 112 -8.23 -0.85 -0.11
C PHE A 112 -6.88 -1.42 -0.54
N ALA A 113 -6.85 -2.71 -0.84
CA ALA A 113 -5.66 -3.38 -1.34
C ALA A 113 -6.03 -4.59 -2.21
N SER A 114 -5.02 -5.33 -2.62
CA SER A 114 -5.09 -6.62 -3.30
C SER A 114 -4.00 -7.55 -2.75
N PRO A 115 -4.09 -8.87 -2.99
CA PRO A 115 -3.00 -9.80 -2.68
C PRO A 115 -1.66 -9.42 -3.33
N LEU A 116 -1.70 -8.57 -4.37
CA LEU A 116 -0.54 -8.14 -5.16
C LEU A 116 0.09 -6.85 -4.61
N ASN A 117 -0.65 -6.06 -3.83
CA ASN A 117 -0.18 -4.76 -3.35
C ASN A 117 -0.22 -4.53 -1.84
N CYS A 118 -0.84 -5.43 -1.08
CA CYS A 118 -0.98 -5.27 0.36
C CYS A 118 0.37 -5.28 1.09
N TYR A 119 0.49 -4.39 2.07
CA TYR A 119 1.57 -4.42 3.06
C TYR A 119 1.23 -5.32 4.24
N PHE A 120 0.00 -5.25 4.75
CA PHE A 120 -0.44 -6.08 5.86
C PHE A 120 -1.05 -7.39 5.36
N ARG A 121 -1.01 -8.43 6.19
CA ARG A 121 -1.68 -9.72 5.91
C ARG A 121 -3.21 -9.66 5.95
N GLN A 122 -3.78 -8.53 6.36
CA GLN A 122 -5.21 -8.34 6.53
C GLN A 122 -5.60 -7.02 5.90
N TYR A 123 -6.50 -7.10 4.94
CA TYR A 123 -6.89 -5.98 4.11
C TYR A 123 -8.29 -6.24 3.53
N CYS A 124 -8.93 -5.21 3.00
CA CYS A 124 -10.11 -5.35 2.16
C CYS A 124 -9.70 -5.27 0.68
N SER A 125 -10.41 -6.01 -0.18
CA SER A 125 -10.15 -6.03 -1.63
C SER A 125 -11.45 -6.16 -2.43
N ALA A 126 -11.35 -5.95 -3.75
CA ALA A 126 -12.51 -5.99 -4.64
C ALA A 126 -13.08 -7.41 -4.83
N PHE A 127 -12.23 -8.44 -4.83
CA PHE A 127 -12.57 -9.80 -5.28
C PHE A 127 -12.48 -10.83 -4.15
N ALA A 128 -13.46 -10.81 -3.25
CA ALA A 128 -13.47 -11.72 -2.09
C ALA A 128 -13.43 -13.22 -2.47
N ASP A 129 -13.96 -13.58 -3.64
CA ASP A 129 -14.03 -14.96 -4.14
C ASP A 129 -12.65 -15.59 -4.39
N CYS A 130 -11.67 -14.79 -4.83
CA CYS A 130 -10.29 -15.25 -5.04
C CYS A 130 -9.31 -14.74 -3.98
N ASP A 131 -9.49 -13.52 -3.47
CA ASP A 131 -8.50 -12.86 -2.62
C ASP A 131 -8.57 -13.32 -1.15
N SER A 132 -9.69 -13.92 -0.73
CA SER A 132 -9.86 -14.37 0.66
C SER A 132 -8.89 -15.48 1.05
N TYR A 133 -8.50 -16.34 0.10
CA TYR A 133 -7.44 -17.34 0.29
C TYR A 133 -6.06 -16.70 0.57
N PHE A 134 -5.91 -15.41 0.31
CA PHE A 134 -4.68 -14.63 0.49
C PHE A 134 -4.84 -13.49 1.51
N GLY A 135 -5.86 -13.53 2.37
CA GLY A 135 -5.98 -12.64 3.52
C GLY A 135 -7.01 -11.51 3.39
N SER A 136 -7.66 -11.39 2.23
CA SER A 136 -8.73 -10.40 2.05
C SER A 136 -9.92 -10.67 2.98
N ARG A 137 -10.48 -9.59 3.54
CA ARG A 137 -11.75 -9.56 4.27
C ARG A 137 -12.94 -9.17 3.39
N GLY A 138 -12.74 -9.14 2.07
CA GLY A 138 -13.72 -8.74 1.08
C GLY A 138 -13.81 -7.22 0.93
N SER A 139 -14.94 -6.74 0.40
CA SER A 139 -15.13 -5.32 0.10
C SER A 139 -15.21 -4.47 1.37
N PHE A 140 -14.50 -3.33 1.36
CA PHE A 140 -14.50 -2.37 2.47
C PHE A 140 -15.90 -1.92 2.89
N LEU A 141 -16.80 -1.66 1.93
CA LEU A 141 -18.16 -1.21 2.22
C LEU A 141 -19.01 -2.24 2.97
N LYS A 142 -18.53 -3.49 3.06
CA LYS A 142 -19.16 -4.59 3.81
C LYS A 142 -18.42 -4.91 5.12
N LEU A 143 -17.29 -4.26 5.38
CA LEU A 143 -16.53 -4.44 6.61
C LEU A 143 -17.39 -3.97 7.80
N LYS A 144 -17.30 -4.69 8.91
CA LYS A 144 -17.99 -4.33 10.16
C LYS A 144 -16.97 -4.19 11.29
N ALA A 145 -16.07 -3.22 11.12
CA ALA A 145 -15.01 -2.99 12.10
C ALA A 145 -15.58 -2.37 13.37
N VAL A 146 -15.45 -3.07 14.49
CA VAL A 146 -15.80 -2.54 15.82
C VAL A 146 -14.63 -1.76 16.40
N SER A 147 -13.40 -2.22 16.21
CA SER A 147 -12.19 -1.57 16.73
C SER A 147 -11.02 -1.74 15.78
N GLY A 148 -10.02 -0.88 15.89
CA GLY A 148 -8.76 -1.01 15.16
C GLY A 148 -8.28 0.31 14.57
N SER A 149 -7.09 0.28 13.99
CA SER A 149 -6.51 1.40 13.25
C SER A 149 -6.23 0.95 11.83
N PHE A 150 -6.76 1.73 10.89
CA PHE A 150 -6.88 1.39 9.48
C PHE A 150 -6.24 2.48 8.62
N GLU A 151 -5.56 2.07 7.57
CA GLU A 151 -5.16 2.94 6.48
C GLU A 151 -6.19 2.80 5.35
N ALA A 152 -6.51 3.92 4.69
CA ALA A 152 -7.43 3.92 3.56
C ALA A 152 -6.94 4.83 2.45
N ASN A 153 -6.48 4.22 1.36
CA ASN A 153 -6.19 4.87 0.08
C ASN A 153 -7.18 4.36 -0.99
N PRO A 154 -8.43 4.87 -1.03
CA PRO A 154 -9.42 4.40 -2.00
C PRO A 154 -9.01 4.70 -3.44
N PRO A 155 -9.31 3.81 -4.41
CA PRO A 155 -9.17 4.12 -5.83
C PRO A 155 -9.96 5.38 -6.21
N TYR A 156 -9.47 6.11 -7.21
CA TYR A 156 -10.14 7.31 -7.70
C TYR A 156 -11.43 6.97 -8.45
N CYS A 157 -12.53 6.90 -7.71
CA CYS A 157 -13.89 6.76 -8.19
C CYS A 157 -14.77 7.53 -7.20
N GLU A 158 -15.39 8.62 -7.67
CA GLU A 158 -16.07 9.57 -6.78
C GLU A 158 -17.15 8.90 -5.93
N GLU A 159 -17.95 8.01 -6.53
CA GLU A 159 -19.00 7.28 -5.85
C GLU A 159 -18.44 6.33 -4.78
N LEU A 160 -17.32 5.67 -5.07
CA LEU A 160 -16.66 4.80 -4.10
C LEU A 160 -16.04 5.61 -2.97
N MET A 161 -15.37 6.71 -3.28
CA MET A 161 -14.76 7.59 -2.28
C MET A 161 -15.83 8.14 -1.34
N GLU A 162 -16.97 8.61 -1.87
CA GLU A 162 -18.08 9.11 -1.06
C GLU A 162 -18.69 8.01 -0.17
N ALA A 163 -19.01 6.85 -0.77
CA ALA A 163 -19.55 5.70 -0.03
C ALA A 163 -18.58 5.22 1.06
N SER A 164 -17.27 5.38 0.84
CA SER A 164 -16.23 5.01 1.81
C SER A 164 -16.21 5.96 3.00
N VAL A 165 -16.34 7.27 2.77
CA VAL A 165 -16.47 8.26 3.85
C VAL A 165 -17.73 8.00 4.66
N ASP A 166 -18.88 7.80 4.00
CA ASP A 166 -20.13 7.39 4.66
C ASP A 166 -19.97 6.15 5.53
N HIS A 167 -19.24 5.16 5.00
CA HIS A 167 -19.02 3.92 5.70
C HIS A 167 -18.14 4.11 6.94
N MET A 168 -17.05 4.87 6.82
CA MET A 168 -16.17 5.20 7.95
C MET A 168 -16.92 5.98 9.05
N GLU A 169 -17.67 7.02 8.70
CA GLU A 169 -18.43 7.82 9.67
C GLU A 169 -19.45 6.99 10.43
N ARG A 170 -20.13 6.06 9.74
CA ARG A 170 -21.08 5.14 10.38
C ARG A 170 -20.38 4.21 11.37
N LEU A 171 -19.27 3.59 10.98
CA LEU A 171 -18.49 2.71 11.87
C LEU A 171 -17.97 3.47 13.11
N LEU A 172 -17.49 4.71 12.92
CA LEU A 172 -17.01 5.56 14.00
C LEU A 172 -18.12 6.00 14.96
N SER A 173 -19.33 6.21 14.44
CA SER A 173 -20.51 6.56 15.24
C SER A 173 -21.07 5.37 16.00
N ASP A 174 -21.08 4.19 15.40
CA ASP A 174 -21.72 2.99 15.94
C ASP A 174 -20.86 2.28 16.99
N SER A 175 -19.55 2.51 17.00
CA SER A 175 -18.63 1.83 17.91
C SER A 175 -18.15 2.69 19.09
N PRO A 176 -18.27 2.20 20.34
CA PRO A 176 -17.62 2.81 21.50
C PRO A 176 -16.13 2.41 21.62
N GLU A 177 -15.67 1.39 20.90
CA GLU A 177 -14.31 0.87 20.99
C GLU A 177 -13.32 1.75 20.21
N PRO A 178 -12.00 1.73 20.52
CA PRO A 178 -11.02 2.53 19.80
C PRO A 178 -11.01 2.24 18.29
N LEU A 179 -11.40 3.23 17.49
CA LEU A 179 -11.49 3.12 16.04
C LEU A 179 -10.89 4.34 15.34
N SER A 180 -10.01 4.10 14.37
CA SER A 180 -9.26 5.12 13.64
C SER A 180 -9.11 4.76 12.17
N PHE A 181 -9.40 5.71 11.28
CA PHE A 181 -9.11 5.64 9.85
C PHE A 181 -8.15 6.77 9.49
N ILE A 182 -7.00 6.42 8.91
CA ILE A 182 -6.07 7.38 8.31
C ILE A 182 -6.31 7.32 6.81
N VAL A 183 -6.99 8.34 6.29
CA VAL A 183 -7.49 8.39 4.92
C VAL A 183 -6.56 9.24 4.08
N LEU A 184 -6.16 8.72 2.92
CA LEU A 184 -5.35 9.41 1.94
C LEU A 184 -6.20 9.64 0.69
N MET A 185 -6.21 10.87 0.18
CA MET A 185 -6.89 11.22 -1.06
C MET A 185 -6.05 12.22 -1.85
N PRO A 186 -6.12 12.21 -3.20
CA PRO A 186 -5.50 13.25 -4.00
C PRO A 186 -6.16 14.62 -3.71
N ASP A 187 -5.34 15.67 -3.62
CA ASP A 187 -5.75 17.04 -3.34
C ASP A 187 -6.32 17.75 -4.58
N TYR A 188 -7.37 17.18 -5.18
CA TYR A 188 -8.06 17.80 -6.30
C TYR A 188 -8.99 18.90 -5.80
N ARG A 189 -8.83 20.12 -6.33
CA ARG A 189 -9.59 21.31 -5.93
C ARG A 189 -10.46 21.91 -7.04
N GLU A 190 -10.31 21.44 -8.27
CA GLU A 190 -10.97 22.02 -9.45
C GLU A 190 -11.49 20.92 -10.40
N PRO A 191 -12.70 20.36 -10.18
CA PRO A 191 -13.55 20.55 -9.00
C PRO A 191 -13.08 19.73 -7.80
N THR A 192 -13.35 20.20 -6.58
CA THR A 192 -13.10 19.41 -5.36
C THR A 192 -14.07 18.24 -5.25
N PRO A 193 -13.60 16.99 -5.15
CA PRO A 193 -14.47 15.83 -4.97
C PRO A 193 -15.33 15.94 -3.71
N VAL A 194 -16.60 15.51 -3.79
CA VAL A 194 -17.55 15.54 -2.65
C VAL A 194 -16.98 14.78 -1.45
N ALA A 195 -16.35 13.63 -1.70
CA ALA A 195 -15.72 12.83 -0.64
C ALA A 195 -14.64 13.62 0.13
N LEU A 196 -13.83 14.42 -0.56
CA LEU A 196 -12.80 15.24 0.08
C LEU A 196 -13.43 16.36 0.92
N GLN A 197 -14.45 17.05 0.40
CA GLN A 197 -15.19 18.07 1.17
C GLN A 197 -15.80 17.48 2.46
N ARG A 198 -16.34 16.26 2.37
CA ARG A 198 -16.93 15.55 3.51
C ARG A 198 -15.88 15.11 4.53
N LEU A 199 -14.74 14.59 4.09
CA LEU A 199 -13.61 14.29 4.99
C LEU A 199 -13.17 15.54 5.77
N GLU A 200 -13.06 16.68 5.09
CA GLU A 200 -12.60 17.93 5.69
C GLU A 200 -13.60 18.53 6.68
N THR A 201 -14.89 18.22 6.54
CA THR A 201 -15.96 18.73 7.42
C THR A 201 -16.48 17.70 8.42
N SER A 202 -15.98 16.46 8.38
CA SER A 202 -16.39 15.39 9.28
C SER A 202 -16.19 15.75 10.76
N GLN A 203 -17.18 15.47 11.59
CA GLN A 203 -17.09 15.63 13.05
C GLN A 203 -16.05 14.70 13.70
N PHE A 204 -15.65 13.63 12.99
CA PHE A 204 -14.63 12.69 13.46
C PHE A 204 -13.21 13.11 13.07
N LYS A 205 -13.06 14.17 12.27
CA LYS A 205 -11.74 14.69 11.87
C LYS A 205 -10.96 15.19 13.08
N ARG A 206 -9.77 14.62 13.31
CA ARG A 206 -8.85 15.00 14.40
C ARG A 206 -7.65 15.79 13.92
N ARG A 207 -7.16 15.50 12.72
CA ARG A 207 -6.04 16.20 12.08
C ARG A 207 -6.16 16.06 10.57
N GLN A 208 -5.59 17.03 9.87
CA GLN A 208 -5.42 17.04 8.43
C GLN A 208 -4.04 17.62 8.12
N VAL A 209 -3.33 17.00 7.18
CA VAL A 209 -2.10 17.54 6.58
C VAL A 209 -2.12 17.30 5.08
N ILE A 210 -1.25 18.02 4.37
CA ILE A 210 -1.07 17.87 2.93
C ILE A 210 0.40 17.56 2.69
N VAL A 211 0.68 16.52 1.91
CA VAL A 211 2.01 16.24 1.38
C VAL A 211 2.06 16.85 -0.03
N PRO A 212 2.94 17.85 -0.29
CA PRO A 212 2.93 18.55 -1.56
C PRO A 212 3.19 17.65 -2.77
N ALA A 213 2.67 18.07 -3.92
CA ALA A 213 2.96 17.43 -5.20
C ALA A 213 4.47 17.39 -5.44
N TYR A 214 4.96 16.31 -6.05
CA TYR A 214 6.37 16.06 -6.35
C TYR A 214 7.32 15.91 -5.15
N GLU A 215 6.84 16.02 -3.91
CA GLU A 215 7.62 15.86 -2.68
C GLU A 215 7.43 14.48 -2.02
N HIS A 216 6.73 13.56 -2.68
CA HIS A 216 6.52 12.19 -2.19
C HIS A 216 6.38 11.19 -3.34
N GLU A 217 6.51 9.92 -2.99
CA GLU A 217 6.43 8.79 -3.91
C GLU A 217 5.36 7.80 -3.43
N PHE A 218 4.73 7.13 -4.39
CA PHE A 218 3.96 5.91 -4.18
C PHE A 218 4.71 4.71 -4.75
N ARG A 219 4.28 3.51 -4.37
CA ARG A 219 4.68 2.28 -5.04
C ARG A 219 3.77 2.01 -6.22
N HIS A 220 4.36 1.63 -7.34
CA HIS A 220 3.64 1.39 -8.59
C HIS A 220 2.61 0.26 -8.44
N GLY A 221 1.43 0.41 -9.06
CA GLY A 221 0.38 -0.63 -9.05
C GLY A 221 0.79 -1.99 -9.63
N PHE A 222 1.82 -2.03 -10.50
CA PHE A 222 2.38 -3.25 -11.07
C PHE A 222 3.65 -3.72 -10.35
N GLN A 223 3.82 -3.36 -9.07
CA GLN A 223 4.99 -3.75 -8.28
C GLN A 223 5.25 -5.27 -8.18
N HIS A 224 4.29 -6.11 -8.60
CA HIS A 224 4.41 -7.56 -8.66
C HIS A 224 5.09 -8.07 -9.95
N VAL A 225 5.29 -7.21 -10.95
CA VAL A 225 5.99 -7.53 -12.21
C VAL A 225 7.15 -6.56 -12.52
N LEU A 226 7.17 -5.38 -11.89
CA LEU A 226 8.18 -4.36 -12.15
C LEU A 226 9.50 -4.62 -11.42
N SER A 227 10.59 -4.16 -12.02
CA SER A 227 11.91 -4.19 -11.40
C SER A 227 11.97 -3.24 -10.18
N LYS A 228 12.91 -3.50 -9.26
CA LYS A 228 13.11 -2.64 -8.07
C LYS A 228 13.40 -1.17 -8.42
N SER A 229 14.02 -0.90 -9.58
CA SER A 229 14.32 0.47 -10.04
C SER A 229 13.08 1.25 -10.47
N GLU A 230 11.99 0.58 -10.84
CA GLU A 230 10.76 1.17 -11.40
C GLU A 230 9.61 1.17 -10.38
N MET A 231 9.89 0.69 -9.17
CA MET A 231 8.90 0.41 -8.14
C MET A 231 8.32 1.66 -7.49
N ASN A 232 9.09 2.74 -7.43
CA ASN A 232 8.66 4.00 -6.82
C ASN A 232 8.31 5.01 -7.91
N VAL A 233 7.12 5.59 -7.82
CA VAL A 233 6.59 6.59 -8.75
C VAL A 233 6.36 7.87 -7.96
N ARG A 234 6.92 8.98 -8.46
CA ARG A 234 6.71 10.30 -7.85
C ARG A 234 5.27 10.75 -8.07
N SER A 235 4.61 11.16 -6.99
CA SER A 235 3.26 11.70 -7.11
C SER A 235 3.30 13.08 -7.77
N VAL A 236 2.51 13.25 -8.82
CA VAL A 236 2.35 14.54 -9.52
C VAL A 236 1.29 15.43 -8.85
N HIS A 237 0.50 14.86 -7.94
CA HIS A 237 -0.55 15.53 -7.20
C HIS A 237 -0.20 15.57 -5.72
N ALA A 238 -0.66 16.61 -5.02
CA ALA A 238 -0.57 16.63 -3.57
C ALA A 238 -1.51 15.58 -2.98
N THR A 239 -1.15 15.04 -1.81
CA THR A 239 -1.96 14.05 -1.10
C THR A 239 -2.46 14.65 0.20
N VAL A 240 -3.77 14.68 0.40
CA VAL A 240 -4.39 15.05 1.67
C VAL A 240 -4.44 13.81 2.56
N ILE A 241 -3.96 13.94 3.80
CA ILE A 241 -4.04 12.89 4.81
C ILE A 241 -4.95 13.39 5.94
N VAL A 242 -6.00 12.62 6.23
CA VAL A 242 -7.02 12.95 7.24
C VAL A 242 -7.12 11.83 8.26
N TRP A 243 -7.06 12.19 9.55
CA TRP A 243 -7.30 11.25 10.66
C TRP A 243 -8.76 11.36 11.09
N LEU A 244 -9.57 10.35 10.78
CA LEU A 244 -10.92 10.19 11.29
C LEU A 244 -10.93 9.23 12.47
N GLN A 245 -11.28 9.72 13.66
CA GLN A 245 -11.24 8.92 14.88
C GLN A 245 -12.42 9.22 15.80
N ASN A 246 -13.02 8.16 16.36
CA ASN A 246 -13.94 8.31 17.49
C ASN A 246 -13.15 8.68 18.75
N SER A 247 -13.84 9.01 19.83
CA SER A 247 -13.19 9.52 21.05
C SER A 247 -12.16 8.52 21.62
N ALA A 248 -12.49 7.22 21.64
CA ALA A 248 -11.60 6.17 22.14
C ALA A 248 -10.39 5.94 21.20
N GLY A 249 -10.59 6.01 19.88
CA GLY A 249 -9.54 5.91 18.89
C GLY A 249 -8.56 7.08 18.98
N HIS A 250 -9.08 8.29 19.19
CA HIS A 250 -8.28 9.49 19.38
C HIS A 250 -7.43 9.44 20.64
N GLN A 251 -7.99 8.99 21.76
CA GLN A 251 -7.20 8.80 23.00
C GLN A 251 -6.05 7.81 22.84
N ARG A 252 -6.21 6.79 21.97
CA ARG A 252 -5.20 5.74 21.77
C ARG A 252 -4.15 6.11 20.71
N TRP A 253 -4.60 6.66 19.59
CA TRP A 253 -3.78 6.91 18.40
C TRP A 253 -3.82 8.38 17.99
N GLU A 254 -3.77 9.27 18.98
CA GLU A 254 -3.77 10.71 18.77
C GLU A 254 -2.74 11.13 17.71
N PRO A 255 -3.13 11.94 16.70
CA PRO A 255 -2.23 12.58 15.77
C PRO A 255 -1.53 13.79 16.40
N SER A 256 -0.68 13.51 17.39
CA SER A 256 0.23 14.49 17.97
C SER A 256 1.22 15.01 16.93
N GLU A 257 1.75 16.21 17.15
CA GLU A 257 2.68 16.87 16.23
C GLU A 257 3.88 15.95 15.89
N ASP A 258 4.50 15.31 16.88
CA ASP A 258 5.64 14.42 16.68
C ASP A 258 5.31 13.20 15.79
N ARG A 259 4.13 12.61 15.97
CA ARG A 259 3.69 11.44 15.19
C ARG A 259 3.36 11.83 13.74
N VAL A 260 2.73 12.99 13.57
CA VAL A 260 2.41 13.55 12.25
C VAL A 260 3.69 13.91 11.51
N GLN A 261 4.65 14.57 12.17
CA GLN A 261 5.93 14.92 11.57
C GLN A 261 6.75 13.68 11.19
N ALA A 262 6.73 12.64 12.04
CA ALA A 262 7.36 11.36 11.69
C ALA A 262 6.74 10.72 10.44
N LEU A 263 5.42 10.85 10.25
CA LEU A 263 4.75 10.37 9.04
C LEU A 263 5.15 11.19 7.81
N LEU A 264 5.19 12.52 7.91
CA LEU A 264 5.62 13.39 6.81
C LEU A 264 7.06 13.10 6.39
N GLU A 265 7.96 12.87 7.34
CA GLU A 265 9.34 12.42 7.05
C GLU A 265 9.35 11.04 6.36
N ALA A 266 8.45 10.14 6.74
CA ALA A 266 8.30 8.83 6.10
C ALA A 266 7.76 8.90 4.66
N PHE A 267 7.18 10.03 4.22
CA PHE A 267 6.77 10.28 2.83
C PHE A 267 7.90 10.80 1.94
N ARG A 268 8.96 11.39 2.51
CA ARG A 268 10.07 11.97 1.72
C ARG A 268 10.73 10.90 0.84
N PRO A 269 11.11 11.21 -0.41
CA PRO A 269 11.75 10.25 -1.31
C PRO A 269 13.02 9.62 -0.73
N GLY A 270 13.25 8.34 -1.01
CA GLY A 270 14.35 7.56 -0.40
C GLY A 270 15.74 8.20 -0.58
N ARG A 271 16.02 8.75 -1.76
CA ARG A 271 17.31 9.40 -2.08
C ARG A 271 17.59 10.63 -1.23
N GLU A 272 16.55 11.38 -0.88
CA GLU A 272 16.68 12.59 -0.06
C GLU A 272 16.91 12.22 1.40
N ARG A 273 16.19 11.22 1.91
CA ARG A 273 16.41 10.69 3.27
C ARG A 273 17.80 10.08 3.45
N GLU A 274 18.28 9.34 2.45
CA GLU A 274 19.63 8.76 2.48
C GLU A 274 20.71 9.84 2.43
N ARG A 275 20.53 10.90 1.63
CA ARG A 275 21.43 12.06 1.60
C ARG A 275 21.47 12.75 2.96
N ASP A 276 20.33 13.12 3.52
CA ASP A 276 20.26 13.83 4.80
C ASP A 276 20.86 12.98 5.93
N ARG A 277 20.63 11.66 5.91
CA ARG A 277 21.26 10.72 6.85
C ARG A 277 22.78 10.68 6.70
N GLN A 278 23.31 10.71 5.47
CA GLN A 278 24.75 10.75 5.23
C GLN A 278 25.37 12.09 5.66
N GLU A 279 24.67 13.21 5.44
CA GLU A 279 25.12 14.53 5.89
C GLU A 279 25.15 14.63 7.42
N LEU A 280 24.13 14.10 8.12
CA LEU A 280 24.10 14.02 9.58
C LEU A 280 25.20 13.12 10.18
N LEU A 281 25.61 12.08 9.45
CA LEU A 281 26.68 11.16 9.87
C LEU A 281 28.08 11.65 9.48
N SER A 282 28.18 12.71 8.66
CA SER A 282 29.45 13.25 8.23
C SER A 282 30.04 14.19 9.31
N PRO A 283 31.28 13.98 9.76
CA PRO A 283 31.87 14.81 10.80
C PRO A 283 31.99 16.25 10.31
N THR A 284 31.29 17.17 10.99
CA THR A 284 31.36 18.60 10.70
C THR A 284 32.83 19.03 10.84
N ARG A 285 33.47 19.40 9.73
CA ARG A 285 34.82 19.95 9.73
C ARG A 285 34.74 21.28 10.46
N GLN A 286 35.00 21.29 11.77
CA GLN A 286 35.23 22.53 12.52
C GLN A 286 36.41 23.22 11.83
N GLY A 287 36.12 24.27 11.08
CA GLY A 287 37.13 25.15 10.52
C GLY A 287 37.90 25.77 11.67
N SER A 288 39.11 25.28 11.92
CA SER A 288 40.09 25.95 12.75
C SER A 288 40.44 27.27 12.06
N THR A 289 39.84 28.37 12.51
CA THR A 289 40.38 29.71 12.28
C THR A 289 41.71 29.80 13.02
N SER A 290 42.82 29.54 12.32
CA SER A 290 44.16 29.87 12.82
C SER A 290 44.32 31.38 12.76
N ASP A 291 44.02 32.02 13.88
CA ASP A 291 44.34 33.41 14.15
C ASP A 291 45.87 33.50 14.37
N SER A 292 46.63 33.82 13.33
CA SER A 292 48.04 34.15 13.44
C SER A 292 48.20 35.66 13.29
N LYS A 293 48.02 36.35 14.41
CA LYS A 293 48.69 37.63 14.64
C LYS A 293 50.16 37.32 14.89
N ASP A 294 51.04 37.87 14.06
CA ASP A 294 52.23 38.53 14.56
C ASP A 294 52.65 39.63 13.59
N VAL A 295 52.80 40.81 14.17
CA VAL A 295 53.18 42.06 13.52
C VAL A 295 54.62 42.36 13.96
N VAL A 296 55.38 43.03 13.07
CA VAL A 296 56.46 44.01 13.35
C VAL A 296 57.91 43.55 13.11
N VAL A 297 58.46 44.07 12.00
CA VAL A 297 59.71 44.88 11.85
C VAL A 297 61.03 44.30 12.38
N HIS A 298 61.96 43.95 11.48
CA HIS A 298 63.05 44.82 11.00
C HIS A 298 63.77 44.22 9.79
#